data_AF-A0A9D1RGT7-F1
#
_entry.id   AF-A0A9D1RGT7-F1
#
_cell.length_a   1.000
_cell.length_b   1.000
_cell.length_c   1.000
_cell.angle_alpha   90.00
_cell.angle_beta   90.00
_cell.angle_gamma   90.00
#
_symmetry.space_group_name_H-M   'P 1'
#
loop_
_entity.id
_entity.type
_entity.pdbx_description
1 polymer ?
#
loop_
_entity_poly.entity_id
_entity_poly.type
_entity_poly.pdbx_seq_one_letter_code
_entity_poly.pdbx_strand_id
1 'polypeptide(L)'
;MNETMERGYIDFSCNIPELKTIKIVQLDGKLQEGYRPDECLCGKIRIERTDEGVAVEVMDDVCVDMPLQILNLVGFNGEAETSSSSSVKLGRNSRLKLIHCDDSYSDSRCSLSTRLKIELSSDSSLDYYKLENINDMSSVNTDVVFELGEGARLNTFGLSLNGFMIRNNFTVNFNREYGKADLNGLYLMDKQQ
;
A
#
# COMPACT_ATOMS: atom_id res chain seq x y z
N MET A 1 -28.90 29.19 19.81
CA MET A 1 -28.70 27.73 19.97
C MET A 1 -28.01 27.29 18.70
N ASN A 2 -26.68 27.37 18.68
CA ASN A 2 -25.90 26.94 17.51
C ASN A 2 -25.41 25.54 17.84
N GLU A 3 -26.12 24.54 17.31
CA GLU A 3 -25.59 23.18 17.24
C GLU A 3 -24.39 23.21 16.30
N THR A 4 -23.20 23.14 16.89
CA THR A 4 -22.01 22.72 16.17
C THR A 4 -22.30 21.29 15.72
N MET A 5 -22.62 21.09 14.43
CA MET A 5 -22.59 19.76 13.85
C MET A 5 -21.17 19.23 14.02
N GLU A 6 -20.96 18.34 14.99
CA GLU A 6 -19.80 17.46 14.99
C GLU A 6 -19.86 16.68 13.68
N ARG A 7 -18.98 17.03 12.75
CA ARG A 7 -18.84 16.31 11.49
C ARG A 7 -18.36 14.90 11.85
N GLY A 8 -19.25 13.92 11.73
CA GLY A 8 -18.91 12.52 11.91
C GLY A 8 -18.04 12.04 10.76
N TYR A 9 -16.73 12.31 10.83
CA TYR A 9 -15.74 11.66 9.98
C TYR A 9 -15.47 10.25 10.52
N ILE A 10 -15.27 9.28 9.63
CA ILE A 10 -14.61 8.04 10.03
C ILE A 10 -13.14 8.39 10.30
N ASP A 11 -12.79 8.55 11.57
CA ASP A 11 -11.42 8.77 12.02
C ASP A 11 -10.64 7.45 11.90
N PHE A 12 -10.08 7.21 10.72
CA PHE A 12 -9.28 6.04 10.41
C PHE A 12 -7.88 6.48 10.00
N SER A 13 -6.93 6.50 10.93
CA SER A 13 -5.53 6.67 10.52
C SER A 13 -4.91 5.33 10.14
N CYS A 14 -4.21 5.29 9.01
CA CYS A 14 -3.34 4.16 8.67
C CYS A 14 -2.03 4.17 9.48
N ASN A 15 -1.71 5.32 10.10
CA ASN A 15 -0.53 5.51 10.93
C ASN A 15 -0.82 5.22 12.40
N ILE A 16 -1.21 3.98 12.71
CA ILE A 16 -1.48 3.53 14.08
C ILE A 16 -0.16 3.12 14.74
N PRO A 17 0.32 3.81 15.80
CA PRO A 17 1.58 3.46 16.47
C PRO A 17 1.61 2.04 17.04
N GLU A 18 0.46 1.53 17.48
CA GLU A 18 0.31 0.22 18.14
C GLU A 18 0.21 -0.94 17.14
N LEU A 19 0.02 -0.65 15.84
CA LEU A 19 -0.03 -1.68 14.82
C LEU A 19 1.38 -2.24 14.58
N LYS A 20 1.57 -3.52 14.92
CA LYS A 20 2.84 -4.23 14.73
C LYS A 20 3.05 -4.57 13.26
N THR A 21 3.63 -3.63 12.53
CA THR A 21 4.02 -3.78 11.13
C THR A 21 5.47 -3.40 10.92
N ILE A 22 6.05 -3.98 9.88
CA ILE A 22 7.30 -3.53 9.31
C ILE A 22 6.98 -2.28 8.48
N LYS A 23 7.30 -1.08 8.94
CA LYS A 23 6.84 0.18 8.30
C LYS A 23 7.88 0.78 7.36
N ILE A 24 7.45 1.06 6.13
CA ILE A 24 8.14 1.86 5.13
C ILE A 24 7.30 3.12 4.92
N VAL A 25 7.82 4.28 5.31
CA VAL A 25 7.08 5.55 5.24
C VAL A 25 7.61 6.42 4.10
N GLN A 26 6.70 6.85 3.23
CA GLN A 26 6.94 7.84 2.18
C GLN A 26 6.16 9.10 2.55
N LEU A 27 6.88 10.20 2.80
CA LEU A 27 6.28 11.50 3.10
C LEU A 27 6.39 12.38 1.85
N ASP A 28 5.26 12.78 1.30
CA ASP A 28 5.17 13.56 0.06
C ASP A 28 6.04 12.95 -1.06
N GLY A 29 5.94 11.62 -1.22
CA GLY A 29 6.65 10.83 -2.25
C GLY A 29 8.11 10.56 -1.96
N LYS A 30 8.64 11.06 -0.83
CA LYS A 30 10.02 10.84 -0.43
C LYS A 30 10.10 9.80 0.67
N LEU A 31 10.85 8.74 0.41
CA LEU A 31 11.17 7.73 1.39
C LEU A 31 11.89 8.38 2.60
N GLN A 32 11.31 8.19 3.78
CA GLN A 32 11.89 8.64 5.04
C GLN A 32 13.06 7.75 5.46
N GLU A 33 14.12 8.35 6.01
CA GLU A 33 15.24 7.61 6.57
C GLU A 33 14.86 6.94 7.89
N GLY A 34 15.44 5.76 8.18
CA GLY A 34 15.35 5.15 9.51
C GLY A 34 14.79 3.73 9.57
N TYR A 35 14.37 3.12 8.45
CA TYR A 35 14.01 1.71 8.47
C TYR A 35 15.26 0.83 8.63
N ARG A 36 15.41 0.21 9.80
CA ARG A 36 16.34 -0.89 10.05
C ARG A 36 15.50 -2.16 10.24
N PRO A 37 15.64 -3.18 9.38
CA PRO A 37 14.96 -4.44 9.63
C PRO A 37 15.39 -4.98 11.00
N ASP A 38 14.42 -5.46 11.79
CA ASP A 38 14.72 -6.21 13.01
C ASP A 38 15.73 -7.34 12.70
N GLU A 39 16.60 -7.68 13.66
CA GLU A 39 17.59 -8.76 13.48
C GLU A 39 16.94 -10.07 12.98
N CYS A 40 15.70 -10.35 13.39
CA CYS A 40 14.93 -11.54 12.96
C CYS A 40 14.50 -11.55 11.49
N LEU A 41 14.58 -10.42 10.78
CA LEU A 41 14.32 -10.27 9.35
C LEU A 41 15.59 -10.32 8.50
N CYS A 42 16.77 -10.29 9.14
CA CYS A 42 18.05 -10.35 8.46
C CYS A 42 18.14 -11.62 7.58
N GLY A 43 18.39 -11.44 6.28
CA GLY A 43 18.47 -12.52 5.31
C GLY A 43 17.13 -13.10 4.83
N LYS A 44 15.99 -12.67 5.39
CA LYS A 44 14.64 -13.09 4.96
C LYS A 44 14.01 -12.12 3.97
N ILE A 45 14.20 -10.82 4.21
CA ILE A 45 13.70 -9.74 3.39
C ILE A 45 14.84 -8.77 3.11
N ARG A 46 14.94 -8.33 1.85
CA ARG A 46 15.79 -7.22 1.41
C ARG A 46 14.88 -6.03 1.09
N ILE A 47 15.21 -4.87 1.64
CA ILE A 47 14.47 -3.62 1.38
C ILE A 47 15.50 -2.58 0.96
N GLU A 48 15.33 -2.05 -0.25
CA GLU A 48 16.27 -1.13 -0.87
C GLU A 48 15.55 0.14 -1.31
N ARG A 49 16.18 1.29 -1.05
CA ARG A 49 15.70 2.59 -1.54
C ARG A 49 15.97 2.69 -3.04
N THR A 50 15.00 3.20 -3.78
CA THR A 50 15.18 3.62 -5.18
C THR A 50 14.97 5.13 -5.30
N ASP A 51 15.19 5.68 -6.50
CA ASP A 51 14.97 7.11 -6.76
C ASP A 51 13.49 7.50 -6.64
N GLU A 52 12.58 6.58 -6.96
CA GLU A 52 11.13 6.84 -7.04
C GLU A 52 10.33 6.12 -5.93
N GLY A 53 10.94 5.28 -5.09
CA GLY A 53 10.22 4.52 -4.07
C GLY A 53 11.07 3.48 -3.35
N VAL A 54 10.56 2.25 -3.26
CA VAL A 54 11.21 1.15 -2.55
C VAL A 54 11.17 -0.14 -3.37
N ALA A 55 12.24 -0.93 -3.31
CA ALA A 55 12.28 -2.30 -3.80
C ALA A 55 12.32 -3.26 -2.62
N VAL A 56 11.41 -4.22 -2.59
CA VAL A 56 11.30 -5.24 -1.55
C VAL A 56 11.46 -6.61 -2.19
N GLU A 57 12.31 -7.45 -1.62
CA GLU A 57 12.48 -8.84 -2.03
C GLU A 57 12.35 -9.77 -0.82
N VAL A 58 11.38 -10.68 -0.86
CA VAL A 58 11.22 -11.78 0.09
C VAL A 58 11.93 -12.99 -0.49
N MET A 59 12.83 -13.62 0.29
CA MET A 59 13.60 -14.78 -0.20
C MET A 59 12.72 -16.03 -0.37
N ASP A 60 13.26 -17.03 -1.08
CA ASP A 60 12.62 -18.34 -1.22
C ASP A 60 12.33 -18.98 0.15
N ASP A 61 11.22 -19.72 0.23
CA ASP A 61 10.79 -20.49 1.41
C ASP A 61 10.57 -19.66 2.69
N VAL A 62 10.54 -18.32 2.58
CA VAL A 62 10.30 -17.41 3.69
C VAL A 62 8.81 -17.14 3.89
N CYS A 63 8.33 -17.37 5.11
CA CYS A 63 7.07 -16.81 5.59
C CYS A 63 7.37 -15.58 6.46
N VAL A 64 6.83 -14.42 6.07
CA VAL A 64 6.95 -13.19 6.86
C VAL A 64 5.74 -13.09 7.79
N ASP A 65 5.95 -13.31 9.08
CA ASP A 65 4.87 -13.33 10.07
C ASP A 65 4.27 -11.95 10.36
N MET A 66 5.12 -10.91 10.37
CA MET A 66 4.71 -9.53 10.61
C MET A 66 4.37 -8.85 9.28
N PRO A 67 3.18 -8.22 9.12
CA PRO A 67 2.85 -7.57 7.86
C PRO A 67 3.82 -6.44 7.52
N LEU A 68 4.15 -6.33 6.24
CA LEU A 68 4.89 -5.20 5.69
C LEU A 68 3.90 -4.09 5.36
N GLN A 69 4.18 -2.86 5.78
CA GLN A 69 3.34 -1.70 5.53
C GLN A 69 4.12 -0.67 4.71
N ILE A 70 3.63 -0.33 3.52
CA ILE A 70 4.06 0.84 2.75
C ILE A 70 3.02 1.94 3.01
N LEU A 71 3.45 3.01 3.68
CA LEU A 71 2.59 4.13 4.08
C LEU A 71 2.98 5.39 3.30
N ASN A 72 2.09 5.87 2.46
CA ASN A 72 2.20 7.15 1.78
C ASN A 72 1.46 8.21 2.61
N LEU A 73 2.20 9.17 3.14
CA LEU A 73 1.68 10.32 3.87
C LEU A 73 1.76 11.56 2.98
N VAL A 74 0.62 12.21 2.75
CA VAL A 74 0.53 13.43 1.92
C VAL A 74 -0.02 14.61 2.71
N GLY A 75 0.51 15.80 2.49
CA GLY A 75 0.04 16.98 3.21
C GLY A 75 0.86 18.26 3.00
N PHE A 76 1.64 18.33 1.91
CA PHE A 76 2.49 19.48 1.61
C PHE A 76 1.71 20.80 1.59
N ASN A 77 2.27 21.87 2.17
CA ASN A 77 1.70 23.22 2.12
C ASN A 77 1.86 23.83 0.70
N GLY A 78 0.95 23.46 -0.21
CA GLY A 78 0.88 23.89 -1.60
C GLY A 78 0.18 22.82 -2.48
N GLU A 79 -0.21 23.15 -3.71
CA GLU A 79 -0.65 22.11 -4.66
C GLU A 79 0.57 21.26 -5.04
N ALA A 80 0.65 20.05 -4.48
CA ALA A 80 1.75 19.12 -4.71
C ALA A 80 1.27 17.91 -5.51
N GLU A 81 1.88 17.71 -6.68
CA GLU A 81 1.82 16.45 -7.40
C GLU A 81 2.95 15.57 -6.89
N THR A 82 2.58 14.43 -6.32
CA THR A 82 3.49 13.48 -5.74
C THR A 82 3.34 12.16 -6.46
N SER A 83 4.45 11.51 -6.79
CA SER A 83 4.41 10.16 -7.31
C SER A 83 5.39 9.25 -6.60
N SER A 84 5.05 7.97 -6.54
CA SER A 84 5.97 6.93 -6.10
C SER A 84 5.88 5.70 -7.00
N SER A 85 7.01 5.01 -7.13
CA SER A 85 7.18 3.81 -7.94
C SER A 85 7.97 2.79 -7.16
N SER A 86 7.29 1.74 -6.75
CA SER A 86 7.85 0.70 -5.87
C SER A 86 7.71 -0.68 -6.50
N SER A 87 8.53 -1.62 -6.05
CA SER A 87 8.47 -3.02 -6.47
C SER A 87 8.52 -3.97 -5.28
N VAL A 88 7.81 -5.08 -5.40
CA VAL A 88 7.81 -6.17 -4.41
C VAL A 88 7.97 -7.49 -5.16
N LYS A 89 8.92 -8.32 -4.73
CA LYS A 89 9.16 -9.63 -5.31
C LYS A 89 9.11 -10.69 -4.22
N LEU A 90 8.30 -11.71 -4.44
CA LEU A 90 8.19 -12.89 -3.58
C LEU A 90 8.95 -14.04 -4.23
N GLY A 91 9.93 -14.61 -3.50
CA GLY A 91 10.63 -15.84 -3.86
C GLY A 91 9.69 -17.05 -3.89
N ARG A 92 10.19 -18.19 -4.39
CA ARG A 92 9.39 -19.43 -4.48
C ARG A 92 8.90 -19.84 -3.10
N ASN A 93 7.67 -20.34 -3.01
CA ASN A 93 7.07 -20.84 -1.76
C ASN A 93 7.13 -19.82 -0.60
N SER A 94 7.25 -18.52 -0.91
CA SER A 94 7.29 -17.45 0.09
C SER A 94 5.89 -16.87 0.35
N ARG A 95 5.72 -16.26 1.53
CA ARG A 95 4.43 -15.69 1.95
C ARG A 95 4.60 -14.31 2.58
N LEU A 96 3.78 -13.36 2.13
CA LEU A 96 3.79 -11.97 2.62
C LEU A 96 2.35 -11.47 2.81
N LYS A 97 2.16 -10.69 3.88
CA LYS A 97 1.03 -9.76 4.00
C LYS A 97 1.54 -8.34 3.76
N LEU A 98 1.02 -7.68 2.74
CA LEU A 98 1.39 -6.33 2.36
C LEU A 98 0.21 -5.39 2.58
N ILE A 99 0.40 -4.40 3.45
CA ILE A 99 -0.53 -3.31 3.69
C ILE A 99 0.00 -2.07 2.96
N HIS A 100 -0.72 -1.60 1.96
CA HIS A 100 -0.42 -0.39 1.22
C HIS A 100 -1.42 0.69 1.64
N CYS A 101 -0.93 1.72 2.31
CA CYS A 101 -1.75 2.75 2.92
C CYS A 101 -1.49 4.11 2.29
N ASP A 102 -2.55 4.86 2.01
CA ASP A 102 -2.46 6.30 1.73
C ASP A 102 -3.24 7.06 2.79
N ASP A 103 -2.59 8.04 3.42
CA ASP A 103 -3.16 8.86 4.49
C ASP A 103 -2.74 10.33 4.33
N SER A 104 -3.58 11.25 4.81
CA SER A 104 -3.30 12.70 4.79
C SER A 104 -2.89 13.18 6.18
N TYR A 105 -1.79 13.92 6.29
CA TYR A 105 -1.37 14.53 7.55
C TYR A 105 -1.72 16.04 7.66
N SER A 106 -2.30 16.60 6.61
CA SER A 106 -2.86 17.96 6.59
C SER A 106 -4.09 18.03 5.69
N ASP A 107 -4.82 19.14 5.78
CA ASP A 107 -5.95 19.47 4.89
C ASP A 107 -5.50 20.12 3.57
N SER A 108 -4.22 20.04 3.18
CA SER A 108 -3.78 20.61 1.91
C SER A 108 -4.23 19.73 0.73
N ARG A 109 -4.58 20.36 -0.40
CA ARG A 109 -4.87 19.64 -1.65
C ARG A 109 -3.60 19.00 -2.20
N CYS A 110 -3.63 17.70 -2.42
CA CYS A 110 -2.54 16.93 -3.02
C CYS A 110 -3.06 15.99 -4.10
N SER A 111 -2.21 15.69 -5.08
CA SER A 111 -2.45 14.65 -6.08
C SER A 111 -1.37 13.59 -5.93
N LEU A 112 -1.74 12.39 -5.47
CA LEU A 112 -0.82 11.25 -5.32
C LEU A 112 -1.01 10.29 -6.48
N SER A 113 0.10 9.88 -7.11
CA SER A 113 0.13 8.84 -8.13
C SER A 113 1.10 7.73 -7.75
N THR A 114 0.58 6.55 -7.40
CA THR A 114 1.39 5.43 -6.92
C THR A 114 1.42 4.31 -7.95
N ARG A 115 2.61 3.85 -8.30
CA ARG A 115 2.84 2.65 -9.11
C ARG A 115 3.49 1.57 -8.26
N LEU A 116 2.93 0.37 -8.29
CA LEU A 116 3.48 -0.77 -7.56
C LEU A 116 3.52 -2.00 -8.47
N LYS A 117 4.72 -2.52 -8.71
CA LYS A 117 4.90 -3.80 -9.43
C LYS A 117 5.14 -4.92 -8.44
N ILE A 118 4.38 -6.00 -8.53
CA ILE A 118 4.47 -7.14 -7.63
C ILE A 118 4.69 -8.42 -8.43
N GLU A 119 5.80 -9.11 -8.17
CA GLU A 119 6.15 -10.38 -8.81
C GLU A 119 6.05 -11.52 -7.82
N LEU A 120 5.20 -12.52 -8.12
CA LEU A 120 4.99 -13.71 -7.31
C LEU A 120 5.65 -14.90 -8.00
N SER A 121 6.72 -15.44 -7.42
CA SER A 121 7.34 -16.68 -7.93
C SER A 121 6.46 -17.91 -7.67
N SER A 122 6.88 -19.07 -8.17
CA SER A 122 6.11 -20.31 -8.04
C SER A 122 5.72 -20.62 -6.59
N ASP A 123 4.46 -21.00 -6.40
CA ASP A 123 3.84 -21.36 -5.11
C ASP A 123 3.91 -20.27 -4.03
N SER A 124 4.26 -19.04 -4.38
CA SER A 124 4.21 -17.92 -3.43
C SER A 124 2.78 -17.44 -3.18
N SER A 125 2.56 -16.83 -2.01
CA SER A 125 1.24 -16.30 -1.62
C SER A 125 1.35 -14.87 -1.11
N LEU A 126 0.47 -14.01 -1.61
CA LEU A 126 0.35 -12.63 -1.19
C LEU A 126 -1.07 -12.32 -0.74
N ASP A 127 -1.20 -11.79 0.48
CA ASP A 127 -2.38 -11.02 0.88
C ASP A 127 -2.05 -9.53 0.76
N TYR A 128 -2.70 -8.83 -0.16
CA TYR A 128 -2.49 -7.42 -0.45
C TYR A 128 -3.70 -6.59 0.02
N TYR A 129 -3.46 -5.68 0.94
CA TYR A 129 -4.46 -4.76 1.47
C TYR A 129 -4.16 -3.35 1.01
N LYS A 130 -5.08 -2.71 0.30
CA LYS A 130 -5.01 -1.27 -0.01
C LYS A 130 -5.96 -0.54 0.92
N LEU A 131 -5.45 0.35 1.77
CA LEU A 131 -6.24 1.09 2.74
C LEU A 131 -6.06 2.60 2.49
N GLU A 132 -7.15 3.33 2.29
CA GLU A 132 -7.08 4.74 1.90
C GLU A 132 -8.02 5.58 2.75
N ASN A 133 -7.44 6.56 3.44
CA ASN A 133 -8.18 7.63 4.08
C ASN A 133 -7.50 8.96 3.78
N ILE A 134 -8.03 9.69 2.81
CA ILE A 134 -7.41 10.89 2.28
C ILE A 134 -8.34 12.08 2.52
N ASN A 135 -7.77 13.28 2.69
CA ASN A 135 -8.58 14.47 2.92
C ASN A 135 -9.53 14.75 1.74
N ASP A 136 -10.62 15.47 2.03
CA ASP A 136 -11.73 15.74 1.10
C ASP A 136 -11.33 16.52 -0.18
N MET A 137 -10.09 17.01 -0.26
CA MET A 137 -9.60 17.82 -1.38
C MET A 137 -8.54 17.12 -2.23
N SER A 138 -8.02 15.98 -1.78
CA SER A 138 -6.89 15.31 -2.41
C SER A 138 -7.32 14.14 -3.28
N SER A 139 -6.56 13.90 -4.34
CA SER A 139 -6.79 12.84 -5.31
C SER A 139 -5.71 11.77 -5.22
N VAL A 140 -6.09 10.50 -5.36
CA VAL A 140 -5.19 9.36 -5.40
C VAL A 140 -5.44 8.55 -6.66
N ASN A 141 -4.38 8.28 -7.41
CA ASN A 141 -4.35 7.30 -8.49
C ASN A 141 -3.33 6.22 -8.14
N THR A 142 -3.79 4.99 -7.95
CA THR A 142 -2.92 3.84 -7.67
C THR A 142 -3.03 2.83 -8.81
N ASP A 143 -1.89 2.50 -9.42
CA ASP A 143 -1.75 1.42 -10.40
C ASP A 143 -0.90 0.29 -9.79
N VAL A 144 -1.46 -0.91 -9.70
CA VAL A 144 -0.75 -2.11 -9.23
C VAL A 144 -0.77 -3.18 -10.30
N VAL A 145 0.41 -3.72 -10.62
CA VAL A 145 0.55 -4.84 -11.56
C VAL A 145 1.06 -6.05 -10.79
N PHE A 146 0.30 -7.14 -10.82
CA PHE A 146 0.65 -8.42 -10.21
C PHE A 146 1.04 -9.42 -11.30
N GLU A 147 2.25 -9.96 -11.22
CA GLU A 147 2.78 -10.96 -12.14
C GLU A 147 2.83 -12.32 -11.41
N LEU A 148 1.89 -13.23 -11.72
CA LEU A 148 1.75 -14.52 -11.04
C LEU A 148 2.52 -15.63 -11.76
N GLY A 149 3.44 -16.27 -11.04
CA GLY A 149 4.11 -17.51 -11.40
C GLY A 149 3.22 -18.75 -11.20
N GLU A 150 3.82 -19.93 -11.37
CA GLU A 150 3.09 -21.21 -11.32
C GLU A 150 2.54 -21.47 -9.93
N GLY A 151 1.26 -21.80 -9.79
CA GLY A 151 0.66 -22.09 -8.47
C GLY A 151 0.61 -20.90 -7.51
N ALA A 152 0.98 -19.69 -7.96
CA ALA A 152 0.99 -18.48 -7.13
C ALA A 152 -0.42 -18.07 -6.72
N ARG A 153 -0.57 -17.57 -5.49
CA ARG A 153 -1.86 -17.18 -4.90
C ARG A 153 -1.87 -15.71 -4.52
N LEU A 154 -2.85 -14.98 -5.02
CA LEU A 154 -3.09 -13.58 -4.70
C LEU A 154 -4.45 -13.41 -4.06
N ASN A 155 -4.51 -12.78 -2.89
CA ASN A 155 -5.75 -12.25 -2.34
C ASN A 155 -5.60 -10.74 -2.20
N THR A 156 -6.57 -9.98 -2.71
CA THR A 156 -6.61 -8.52 -2.51
C THR A 156 -7.84 -8.09 -1.75
N PHE A 157 -7.67 -7.04 -0.94
CA PHE A 157 -8.77 -6.30 -0.33
C PHE A 157 -8.46 -4.80 -0.34
N GLY A 158 -9.21 -4.03 -1.12
CA GLY A 158 -9.18 -2.56 -1.09
C GLY A 158 -10.23 -2.00 -0.15
N LEU A 159 -9.88 -1.03 0.70
CA LEU A 159 -10.83 -0.24 1.47
C LEU A 159 -10.50 1.25 1.28
N SER A 160 -11.42 1.96 0.64
CA SER A 160 -11.30 3.40 0.43
C SER A 160 -12.43 4.11 1.18
N LEU A 161 -12.08 5.05 2.05
CA LEU A 161 -13.03 5.76 2.93
C LEU A 161 -13.27 7.21 2.48
N ASN A 162 -12.29 8.09 2.65
CA ASN A 162 -12.42 9.51 2.31
C ASN A 162 -11.42 9.90 1.21
N GLY A 163 -11.78 10.93 0.44
CA GLY A 163 -10.95 11.51 -0.64
C GLY A 163 -11.81 12.33 -1.61
N PHE A 164 -11.19 13.19 -2.42
CA PHE A 164 -11.89 13.88 -3.52
C PHE A 164 -12.12 12.93 -4.70
N MET A 165 -11.04 12.28 -5.16
CA MET A 165 -11.08 11.28 -6.23
C MET A 165 -10.10 10.17 -5.88
N ILE A 166 -10.58 8.94 -5.79
CA ILE A 166 -9.75 7.75 -5.57
C ILE A 166 -9.94 6.81 -6.75
N ARG A 167 -8.84 6.46 -7.41
CA ARG A 167 -8.80 5.47 -8.48
C ARG A 167 -7.76 4.42 -8.16
N ASN A 168 -8.21 3.18 -8.02
CA ASN A 168 -7.33 2.02 -7.92
C ASN A 168 -7.49 1.13 -9.16
N ASN A 169 -6.42 0.96 -9.95
CA ASN A 169 -6.37 0.01 -11.05
C ASN A 169 -5.46 -1.16 -10.66
N PHE A 170 -6.01 -2.36 -10.55
CA PHE A 170 -5.25 -3.59 -10.31
C PHE A 170 -5.24 -4.45 -11.58
N THR A 171 -4.05 -4.72 -12.10
CA THR A 171 -3.82 -5.63 -13.24
C THR A 171 -3.21 -6.93 -12.73
N VAL A 172 -3.81 -8.08 -13.06
CA VAL A 172 -3.28 -9.39 -12.68
C VAL A 172 -2.95 -10.20 -13.92
N ASN A 173 -1.67 -10.52 -14.09
CA ASN A 173 -1.14 -11.31 -15.19
C ASN A 173 -0.82 -12.72 -14.71
N PHE A 174 -1.52 -13.72 -15.25
CA PHE A 174 -1.23 -15.13 -15.00
C PHE A 174 -0.20 -15.62 -16.01
N ASN A 175 1.08 -15.60 -15.61
CA ASN A 175 2.19 -15.91 -16.52
C ASN A 175 2.49 -17.41 -16.63
N ARG A 176 1.91 -18.23 -15.74
CA ARG A 176 2.07 -19.69 -15.65
C ARG A 176 0.79 -20.35 -15.18
N GLU A 177 0.76 -21.68 -15.21
CA GLU A 177 -0.39 -22.50 -14.85
C GLU A 177 -0.70 -22.48 -13.34
N TYR A 178 -1.93 -22.87 -12.98
CA TYR A 178 -2.38 -23.08 -11.59
C TYR A 178 -2.38 -21.86 -10.66
N GLY A 179 -2.11 -20.66 -11.17
CA GLY A 179 -2.25 -19.42 -10.40
C GLY A 179 -3.70 -19.16 -10.00
N LYS A 180 -3.91 -18.51 -8.85
CA LYS A 180 -5.23 -18.07 -8.35
C LYS A 180 -5.17 -16.62 -7.88
N ALA A 181 -6.18 -15.82 -8.23
CA ALA A 181 -6.34 -14.48 -7.69
C ALA A 181 -7.79 -14.24 -7.26
N ASP A 182 -7.98 -13.80 -6.02
CA ASP A 182 -9.26 -13.32 -5.49
C ASP A 182 -9.14 -11.79 -5.28
N LEU A 183 -9.90 -11.00 -6.03
CA LEU A 183 -9.85 -9.53 -5.94
C LEU A 183 -11.11 -8.99 -5.28
N ASN A 184 -10.97 -8.36 -4.12
CA ASN A 184 -12.08 -7.81 -3.37
C ASN A 184 -11.81 -6.35 -3.02
N GLY A 185 -12.87 -5.61 -2.74
CA GLY A 185 -12.74 -4.28 -2.20
C GLY A 185 -14.08 -3.64 -1.87
N LEU A 186 -14.00 -2.54 -1.14
CA LEU A 186 -15.12 -1.76 -0.67
C LEU A 186 -14.75 -0.28 -0.73
N TYR A 187 -15.60 0.50 -1.39
CA TYR A 187 -15.56 1.97 -1.37
C TYR A 187 -16.70 2.45 -0.48
N LEU A 188 -16.36 3.12 0.62
CA LEU A 188 -17.31 3.72 1.57
C LEU A 188 -17.14 5.24 1.56
N MET A 189 -17.61 5.87 0.49
CA MET A 189 -17.46 7.31 0.27
C MET A 189 -18.58 8.11 0.95
N ASP A 190 -18.26 9.31 1.46
CA ASP A 190 -19.21 10.23 2.09
C ASP A 190 -19.41 11.50 1.25
N LYS A 191 -20.66 11.91 0.97
CA LYS A 191 -21.01 13.15 0.24
C LYS A 191 -21.02 13.05 -1.30
N GLN A 192 -20.06 13.63 -2.04
CA GLN A 192 -20.15 13.95 -3.49
C GLN A 192 -19.03 13.37 -4.37
N GLN A 193 -18.32 12.34 -3.91
CA GLN A 193 -17.26 11.67 -4.68
C GLN A 193 -17.78 10.98 -5.95
#